data_AF-A0A8T9Q4B6-F1
#
_entry.id   AF-A0A8T9Q4B6-F1
#
_cell.length_a   1.000
_cell.length_b   1.000
_cell.length_c   1.000
_cell.angle_alpha   90.00
_cell.angle_beta   90.00
_cell.angle_gamma   90.00
#
_symmetry.space_group_name_H-M   'P 1'
#
loop_
_entity.id
_entity.type
_entity.pdbx_description
1 polymer ?
#
loop_
_entity_poly.entity_id
_entity_poly.type
_entity_poly.pdbx_seq_one_letter_code
_entity_poly.pdbx_strand_id
1 'polypeptide(L)' 'MELSAMAEELPGAVTNYSFNSTIEGDEIRFDYRLTPGPCREFNASKLMQLMGIEVKL' A
#
# COMPACT_ATOMS: atom_id res chain seq x y z
N MET A 1 6.50 -5.28 6.89
CA MET A 1 5.52 -6.22 6.28
C MET A 1 5.34 -7.46 7.16
N GLU A 2 5.40 -7.32 8.50
CA GLU A 2 5.34 -8.48 9.41
C GLU A 2 3.93 -9.12 9.42
N LEU A 3 2.87 -8.30 9.50
CA LEU A 3 1.50 -8.82 9.55
C LEU A 3 1.07 -9.53 8.24
N SER A 4 1.60 -9.10 7.09
CA SER A 4 1.30 -9.75 5.82
C SER A 4 1.88 -11.16 5.73
N ALA A 5 2.95 -11.48 6.45
CA ALA A 5 3.53 -12.83 6.47
C ALA A 5 2.61 -13.85 7.18
N MET A 6 1.71 -13.39 8.05
CA MET A 6 0.80 -14.27 8.79
C MET A 6 -0.13 -15.10 7.88
N ALA A 7 -0.41 -14.63 6.65
CA ALA A 7 -1.18 -15.42 5.68
C ALA A 7 -0.46 -16.69 5.24
N GLU A 8 0.87 -16.71 5.28
CA GLU A 8 1.71 -17.87 5.00
C GLU A 8 1.82 -18.78 6.24
N GLU A 9 1.87 -18.20 7.43
CA GLU A 9 1.94 -18.93 8.71
C GLU A 9 0.62 -19.61 9.09
N LEU A 10 -0.52 -19.01 8.72
CA LEU A 10 -1.87 -19.45 9.08
C LEU A 10 -2.75 -19.64 7.83
N PRO A 11 -2.41 -20.58 6.93
CA PRO A 11 -3.13 -20.77 5.68
C PRO A 11 -4.58 -21.18 5.92
N GLY A 12 -5.51 -20.53 5.22
CA GLY A 12 -6.95 -20.76 5.33
C GLY A 12 -7.64 -20.06 6.50
N ALA A 13 -6.87 -19.51 7.46
CA ALA A 13 -7.39 -18.70 8.56
C ALA A 13 -7.12 -17.20 8.36
N VAL A 14 -6.01 -16.86 7.72
CA VAL A 14 -5.61 -15.47 7.43
C VAL A 14 -5.50 -15.27 5.91
N THR A 15 -6.00 -14.14 5.41
CA THR A 15 -5.89 -13.76 4.00
C THR A 15 -5.62 -12.26 3.89
N ASN A 16 -4.65 -11.90 3.06
CA ASN A 16 -4.33 -10.50 2.81
C ASN A 16 -5.21 -9.90 1.72
N TYR A 17 -5.63 -8.66 1.95
CA TYR A 17 -6.18 -7.77 0.94
C TYR A 17 -5.56 -6.39 1.11
N SER A 18 -5.43 -5.65 0.01
CA SER A 18 -4.93 -4.28 0.02
C SER A 18 -5.74 -3.34 -0.86
N PHE A 19 -5.70 -2.06 -0.51
CA PHE A 19 -6.03 -0.97 -1.43
C PHE A 19 -4.75 -0.53 -2.14
N ASN A 20 -4.87 -0.14 -3.40
CA ASN A 20 -3.75 0.34 -4.20
C ASN A 20 -4.04 1.76 -4.70
N SER A 21 -2.99 2.46 -5.11
CA SER A 21 -3.12 3.76 -5.76
C SER A 21 -2.13 3.91 -6.89
N THR A 22 -2.42 4.76 -7.86
CA THR A 22 -1.48 5.19 -8.88
C THR A 22 -1.10 6.65 -8.68
N ILE A 23 0.07 7.04 -9.20
CA ILE A 23 0.51 8.43 -9.24
C ILE A 23 0.31 8.94 -10.66
N GLU A 24 -0.46 10.01 -10.81
CA GLU A 24 -0.69 10.69 -12.09
C GLU A 24 -0.31 12.16 -11.93
N GLY A 25 0.92 12.50 -12.33
CA GLY A 25 1.48 13.83 -12.08
C GLY A 25 1.66 14.10 -10.59
N ASP A 26 0.95 15.11 -10.10
CA ASP A 26 0.93 15.52 -8.69
C ASP A 26 -0.30 15.00 -7.92
N GLU A 27 -1.07 14.09 -8.53
CA GLU A 27 -2.22 13.46 -7.89
C GLU A 27 -1.93 12.00 -7.51
N ILE A 28 -2.47 11.59 -6.37
CA ILE A 28 -2.57 10.18 -5.99
C ILE A 28 -4.00 9.74 -6.25
N ARG A 29 -4.18 8.71 -7.08
CA ARG A 29 -5.49 8.14 -7.42
C ARG A 29 -5.70 6.81 -6.73
N PHE A 30 -6.71 6.75 -5.89
CA PHE A 30 -7.16 5.51 -5.26
C PHE A 30 -8.28 4.91 -6.09
N ASP A 31 -8.21 3.62 -6.37
CA ASP A 31 -9.28 2.91 -7.09
C ASP A 31 -10.43 2.46 -6.16
N TYR A 32 -10.20 2.55 -4.84
CA TYR A 32 -11.12 2.13 -3.77
C TYR A 32 -11.57 0.67 -3.88
N ARG A 33 -10.73 -0.22 -4.43
CA ARG A 33 -11.03 -1.64 -4.59
C ARG A 33 -10.11 -2.50 -3.73
N LEU A 34 -10.69 -3.54 -3.13
CA LEU A 34 -9.91 -4.59 -2.47
C LEU A 34 -9.24 -5.46 -3.53
N THR A 35 -7.92 -5.55 -3.44
CA THR A 35 -7.10 -6.44 -4.25
C THR A 35 -6.59 -7.58 -3.38
N PRO A 36 -6.68 -8.85 -3.83
CA PRO A 36 -6.08 -9.97 -3.10
C PRO A 36 -4.55 -9.81 -2.97
N GLY A 37 -4.04 -10.12 -1.78
CA GLY A 37 -2.61 -10.08 -1.47
C GLY A 37 -2.21 -8.88 -0.60
N PRO A 38 -0.93 -8.83 -0.18
CA PRO A 38 -0.40 -7.74 0.62
C PRO A 38 -0.20 -6.48 -0.23
N CYS A 39 -0.22 -5.31 0.42
CA CYS A 39 0.08 -4.05 -0.25
C CYS A 39 1.54 -4.07 -0.75
N ARG A 40 1.74 -3.70 -2.03
CA ARG A 40 3.06 -3.74 -2.69
C ARG A 40 3.76 -2.40 -2.73
N GLU A 41 3.03 -1.31 -2.49
CA GLU A 41 3.53 0.03 -2.64
C GLU A 41 3.46 0.80 -1.32
N PHE A 42 4.52 1.55 -1.02
CA PHE A 42 4.57 2.46 0.12
C PHE A 42 4.33 3.88 -0.36
N ASN A 43 3.07 4.18 -0.64
CA ASN A 43 2.59 5.42 -1.26
C ASN A 43 2.78 6.63 -0.33
N ALA A 44 3.09 6.37 0.96
CA ALA A 44 3.28 7.35 2.00
C ALA A 44 4.42 8.33 1.71
N SER A 45 5.56 7.88 1.18
CA SER A 45 6.68 8.78 0.85
C SER A 45 6.28 9.78 -0.24
N LYS A 46 5.54 9.35 -1.26
CA LYS A 46 5.00 10.24 -2.29
C LYS A 46 3.93 11.18 -1.73
N LEU A 47 3.02 10.68 -0.89
CA LEU A 47 2.02 11.51 -0.22
C LEU A 47 2.70 12.62 0.60
N MET A 48 3.74 12.26 1.36
CA MET A 48 4.53 13.21 2.14
C MET A 48 5.20 14.27 1.25
N GLN A 49 5.78 13.87 0.11
CA GLN A 49 6.33 14.83 -0.87
C GLN A 49 5.26 15.80 -1.40
N LEU A 50 4.06 15.31 -1.74
CA LEU A 50 2.95 16.16 -2.19
C LEU A 50 2.43 17.10 -1.09
N MET A 51 2.61 16.73 0.18
CA MET A 51 2.33 17.59 1.34
C MET A 51 3.47 18.60 1.61
N GLY A 52 4.52 18.63 0.77
CA GLY A 52 5.67 19.52 0.94
C GLY A 52 6.67 19.05 2.00
N ILE A 53 6.58 17.79 2.44
CA ILE A 53 7.53 17.21 3.39
C ILE A 53 8.72 16.65 2.61
N GLU A 54 9.91 17.12 2.96
CA GLU A 54 11.15 16.60 2.38
C GLU A 54 11.44 15.19 2.90
N VAL A 55 11.35 14.19 2.02
CA VAL A 55 11.62 12.79 2.35
C VAL A 55 12.97 12.40 1.74
N LYS A 56 13.95 12.06 2.58
CA LYS A 56 15.19 11.41 2.12
C LYS A 56 14.89 9.93 1.91
N LEU A 57 14.90 9.50 0.66
CA LEU A 57 14.81 8.08 0.27
C LEU A 57 16.12 7.36 0.56
#